data_AF-A0A1Q3LKT5-F1
#
_entry.id   AF-A0A1Q3LKT5-F1
#
_cell.length_a   1.000
_cell.length_b   1.000
_cell.length_c   1.000
_cell.angle_alpha   90.00
_cell.angle_beta   90.00
_cell.angle_gamma   90.00
#
_symmetry.space_group_name_H-M   'P 1'
#
loop_
_entity.id
_entity.type
_entity.pdbx_description
1 polymer ?
#
loop_
_entity_poly.entity_id
_entity_poly.type
_entity_poly.pdbx_seq_one_letter_code
_entity_poly.pdbx_strand_id
1 'polypeptide(L)'
;MEGLATALSQVAGDEQALRILAGVGAAIAKEQSIPVANSLADLKAAMNAGLQTLDWGQVDIYEAEKALEFVVIGYPYFGGVEAQTAFAAILEALLEGWLMQQAARPGLSMRLVERGNGPYPPLVFRYERSGS
;
A
#
# COMPACT_ATOMS: atom_id res chain seq x y z
N MET A 1 -13.23 -3.61 -8.25
CA MET A 1 -12.25 -4.41 -7.47
C MET A 1 -12.82 -5.74 -7.05
N GLU A 2 -13.99 -5.79 -6.42
CA GLU A 2 -14.59 -7.02 -5.87
C GLU A 2 -14.69 -8.18 -6.88
N GLY A 3 -15.28 -7.96 -8.05
CA GLY A 3 -15.38 -9.02 -9.08
C GLY A 3 -14.03 -9.53 -9.63
N LEU A 4 -13.00 -8.68 -9.68
CA LEU A 4 -11.66 -9.10 -10.13
C LEU A 4 -10.96 -9.95 -9.07
N ALA A 5 -11.00 -9.52 -7.81
CA ALA A 5 -10.40 -10.26 -6.70
C ALA A 5 -11.02 -11.66 -6.57
N THR A 6 -12.35 -11.75 -6.60
CA THR A 6 -13.06 -13.04 -6.52
C THR A 6 -12.71 -13.95 -7.70
N ALA A 7 -12.66 -13.43 -8.92
CA ALA A 7 -12.32 -14.23 -10.09
C ALA A 7 -10.88 -14.77 -10.03
N LEU A 8 -9.92 -13.95 -9.59
CA LEU A 8 -8.53 -14.40 -9.42
C LEU A 8 -8.40 -15.47 -8.34
N SER A 9 -9.07 -15.29 -7.20
CA SER A 9 -9.13 -16.28 -6.13
C SER A 9 -9.68 -17.62 -6.60
N GLN A 10 -10.75 -17.61 -7.40
CA GLN A 10 -11.36 -18.84 -7.94
C GLN A 10 -10.43 -19.60 -8.89
N VAL A 11 -9.62 -18.89 -9.67
CA VAL A 11 -8.74 -19.48 -10.69
C VAL A 11 -7.41 -19.93 -10.10
N ALA A 12 -6.81 -19.15 -9.20
CA ALA A 12 -5.43 -19.33 -8.75
C ALA A 12 -5.29 -19.65 -7.26
N GLY A 13 -6.37 -19.52 -6.47
CA GLY A 13 -6.34 -19.54 -5.01
C GLY A 13 -6.03 -18.15 -4.42
N ASP A 14 -6.48 -17.92 -3.18
CA ASP A 14 -6.43 -16.60 -2.53
C ASP A 14 -5.03 -16.03 -2.40
N GLU A 15 -4.07 -16.84 -1.99
CA GLU A 15 -2.69 -16.39 -1.81
C GLU A 15 -2.06 -15.93 -3.13
N GLN A 16 -2.27 -16.71 -4.20
CA GLN A 16 -1.75 -16.36 -5.52
C GLN A 16 -2.49 -15.15 -6.12
N ALA A 17 -3.79 -15.01 -5.86
CA ALA A 17 -4.56 -13.84 -6.26
C ALA A 17 -4.00 -12.56 -5.62
N LEU A 18 -3.69 -12.58 -4.32
CA LEU A 18 -3.07 -11.45 -3.63
C LEU A 18 -1.67 -11.13 -4.17
N ARG A 19 -0.86 -12.14 -4.50
CA ARG A 19 0.45 -11.90 -5.15
C ARG A 19 0.30 -11.25 -6.53
N ILE A 20 -0.68 -11.65 -7.33
CA ILE A 20 -0.98 -11.03 -8.63
C ILE A 20 -1.37 -9.57 -8.43
N LEU A 21 -2.24 -9.27 -7.48
CA LEU A 21 -2.67 -7.91 -7.15
C LEU A 21 -1.51 -7.05 -6.62
N ALA A 22 -0.64 -7.61 -5.78
CA ALA A 22 0.60 -6.95 -5.37
C ALA A 22 1.48 -6.62 -6.59
N GLY A 23 1.55 -7.52 -7.58
CA GLY A 23 2.22 -7.27 -8.86
C GLY A 23 1.66 -6.07 -9.62
N VAL A 24 0.34 -5.82 -9.54
CA VAL A 24 -0.29 -4.61 -10.10
C VAL A 24 0.20 -3.37 -9.36
N GLY A 25 0.21 -3.38 -8.02
CA GLY A 25 0.73 -2.26 -7.22
C GLY A 25 2.18 -1.92 -7.54
N ALA A 26 3.04 -2.93 -7.66
CA ALA A 26 4.43 -2.76 -8.04
C ALA A 26 4.60 -2.19 -9.48
N ALA A 27 3.74 -2.61 -10.42
CA ALA A 27 3.74 -2.07 -11.77
C ALA A 27 3.35 -0.59 -11.79
N ILE A 28 2.31 -0.20 -11.04
CA ILE A 28 1.88 1.20 -10.89
C ILE A 28 3.01 2.04 -10.28
N ALA A 29 3.69 1.55 -9.24
CA ALA A 29 4.80 2.27 -8.62
C ALA A 29 5.92 2.58 -9.62
N LYS A 30 6.19 1.65 -10.53
CA LYS A 30 7.22 1.82 -11.58
C LYS A 30 6.80 2.82 -12.65
N GLU A 31 5.52 2.80 -13.04
CA GLU A 31 4.99 3.65 -14.11
C GLU A 31 4.73 5.09 -13.62
N GLN A 32 4.33 5.23 -12.36
CA GLN A 32 4.07 6.51 -11.69
C GLN A 32 5.05 6.67 -10.52
N SER A 33 6.31 6.98 -10.84
CA SER A 33 7.32 7.23 -9.80
C SER A 33 7.03 8.53 -9.06
N ILE A 34 7.41 8.56 -7.78
CA ILE A 34 7.38 9.78 -6.98
C ILE A 34 8.75 10.48 -7.03
N PRO A 35 8.79 11.83 -6.92
CA PRO A 35 10.05 12.57 -6.82
C PRO A 35 10.93 12.10 -5.66
N VAL A 36 12.23 12.35 -5.75
CA VAL A 36 13.16 12.11 -4.65
C VAL A 36 12.82 13.03 -3.48
N ALA A 37 12.63 12.46 -2.30
CA ALA A 37 12.31 13.13 -1.06
C ALA A 37 13.53 13.23 -0.15
N ASN A 38 13.76 14.40 0.45
CA ASN A 38 14.90 14.63 1.36
C ASN A 38 14.47 14.62 2.84
N SER A 39 13.18 14.51 3.10
CA SER A 39 12.59 14.45 4.44
C SER A 39 11.32 13.59 4.43
N LEU A 40 10.85 13.18 5.62
CA LEU A 40 9.55 12.49 5.73
C LEU A 40 8.39 13.38 5.29
N ALA A 41 8.48 14.69 5.47
CA ALA A 41 7.48 15.64 5.00
C ALA A 41 7.43 15.66 3.46
N ASP A 42 8.59 15.69 2.80
CA ASP A 42 8.67 15.63 1.32
C ASP A 42 8.14 14.29 0.81
N LEU A 43 8.49 13.19 1.49
CA LEU A 43 8.02 11.85 1.13
C LEU A 43 6.50 11.77 1.23
N LYS A 44 5.93 12.23 2.35
CA LYS A 44 4.48 12.31 2.54
C LYS A 44 3.83 13.15 1.43
N ALA A 45 4.37 14.31 1.11
CA ALA A 45 3.81 15.18 0.07
C ALA A 45 3.85 14.50 -1.32
N ALA A 46 4.97 13.86 -1.66
CA ALA A 46 5.17 13.15 -2.90
C ALA A 46 4.23 11.94 -3.05
N MET A 47 4.09 11.13 -2.00
CA MET A 47 3.16 9.98 -1.98
C MET A 47 1.70 10.44 -2.07
N ASN A 48 1.32 11.50 -1.34
CA ASN A 48 -0.04 12.04 -1.42
C ASN A 48 -0.37 12.61 -2.81
N ALA A 49 0.57 13.27 -3.47
CA ALA A 49 0.38 13.71 -4.85
C ALA A 49 0.12 12.51 -5.78
N GLY A 50 0.91 11.43 -5.64
CA GLY A 50 0.70 10.19 -6.39
C GLY A 50 -0.68 9.57 -6.13
N LEU A 51 -1.04 9.36 -4.87
CA LEU A 51 -2.36 8.81 -4.50
C LEU A 51 -3.52 9.69 -4.99
N GLN A 52 -3.35 11.01 -4.96
CA GLN A 52 -4.37 11.94 -5.48
C GLN A 52 -4.57 11.78 -7.00
N THR A 53 -3.52 11.54 -7.78
CA THR A 53 -3.69 11.27 -9.23
C THR A 53 -4.49 10.01 -9.53
N LEU A 54 -4.47 9.05 -8.60
CA LEU A 54 -5.20 7.79 -8.68
C LEU A 54 -6.61 7.88 -8.04
N ASP A 55 -6.91 8.98 -7.35
CA ASP A 55 -8.08 9.13 -6.46
C ASP A 55 -8.11 8.06 -5.34
N TRP A 56 -6.93 7.75 -4.78
CA TRP A 56 -6.73 6.66 -3.81
C TRP A 56 -6.55 7.15 -2.36
N GLY A 57 -7.03 8.35 -2.08
CA GLY A 57 -7.01 8.93 -0.74
C GLY A 57 -5.69 9.59 -0.39
N GLN A 58 -5.35 9.54 0.90
CA GLN A 58 -4.21 10.23 1.49
C GLN A 58 -3.46 9.33 2.46
N VAL A 59 -2.18 9.62 2.66
CA VAL A 59 -1.29 8.91 3.58
C VAL A 59 -0.66 9.87 4.59
N ASP A 60 -0.69 9.48 5.87
CA ASP A 60 0.15 10.03 6.92
C ASP A 60 1.31 9.08 7.21
N ILE A 61 2.48 9.64 7.55
CA ILE A 61 3.70 8.88 7.83
C ILE A 61 4.17 9.20 9.24
N TYR A 62 4.41 8.18 10.05
CA TYR A 62 4.88 8.29 11.43
C TYR A 62 6.17 7.51 11.61
N GLU A 63 7.09 8.06 12.39
CA GLU A 63 8.25 7.32 12.87
C GLU A 63 7.83 6.44 14.06
N ALA A 64 8.13 5.15 13.97
CA ALA A 64 8.06 4.19 15.05
C ALA A 64 9.47 3.64 15.32
N GLU A 65 9.75 3.10 16.52
CA GLU A 65 11.13 2.78 16.96
C GLU A 65 12.01 2.09 15.92
N LYS A 66 11.47 1.09 15.21
CA LYS A 66 12.19 0.30 14.20
C LYS A 66 11.44 0.19 12.87
N ALA A 67 10.47 1.07 12.65
CA ALA A 67 9.55 1.01 11.52
C ALA A 67 9.11 2.41 11.09
N LEU A 68 8.66 2.54 9.85
CA LEU A 68 7.80 3.64 9.46
C LEU A 68 6.36 3.13 9.38
N GLU A 69 5.43 3.87 9.97
CA GLU A 69 4.00 3.59 9.89
C GLU A 69 3.35 4.50 8.87
N PHE A 70 2.54 3.91 8.00
CA PHE A 70 1.81 4.59 6.94
C PHE A 70 0.32 4.39 7.16
N VAL A 71 -0.39 5.46 7.44
CA VAL A 71 -1.84 5.42 7.70
C VAL A 71 -2.56 5.98 6.48
N VAL A 72 -3.24 5.11 5.74
CA VAL A 72 -3.99 5.49 4.53
C VAL A 72 -5.48 5.65 4.84
N ILE A 73 -6.02 6.80 4.47
CA ILE A 73 -7.44 7.17 4.64
C ILE A 73 -8.03 7.70 3.34
N GLY A 74 -9.36 7.70 3.23
CA GLY A 74 -10.07 8.26 2.08
C GLY A 74 -9.85 7.49 0.78
N TYR A 75 -9.41 6.24 0.86
CA TYR A 75 -9.32 5.35 -0.30
C TYR A 75 -10.73 4.89 -0.75
N PRO A 76 -10.88 4.34 -1.97
CA PRO A 76 -12.19 3.94 -2.51
C PRO A 76 -12.96 3.02 -1.57
N TYR A 77 -14.28 3.23 -1.47
CA TYR A 77 -15.14 2.39 -0.64
C TYR A 77 -15.24 0.97 -1.20
N PHE A 78 -15.16 -0.02 -0.31
CA PHE A 78 -15.38 -1.43 -0.62
C PHE A 78 -16.45 -2.00 0.32
N GLY A 79 -17.45 -2.68 -0.23
CA GLY A 79 -18.56 -3.25 0.54
C GLY A 79 -18.19 -4.52 1.33
N GLY A 80 -17.05 -5.15 1.02
CA GLY A 80 -16.60 -6.41 1.61
C GLY A 80 -15.13 -6.40 2.02
N VAL A 81 -14.80 -7.21 3.03
CA VAL A 81 -13.45 -7.34 3.61
C VAL A 81 -12.47 -7.89 2.57
N GLU A 82 -12.92 -8.75 1.68
CA GLU A 82 -12.12 -9.38 0.62
C GLU A 82 -11.67 -8.34 -0.41
N ALA A 83 -12.58 -7.48 -0.87
CA ALA A 83 -12.27 -6.42 -1.83
C ALA A 83 -11.32 -5.38 -1.22
N GLN A 84 -11.51 -5.04 0.06
CA GLN A 84 -10.58 -4.19 0.79
C GLN A 84 -9.21 -4.86 0.97
N THR A 85 -9.16 -6.16 1.26
CA THR A 85 -7.90 -6.93 1.35
C THR A 85 -7.14 -6.92 0.03
N ALA A 86 -7.86 -7.15 -1.07
CA ALA A 86 -7.32 -7.11 -2.42
C ALA A 86 -6.73 -5.73 -2.75
N PHE A 87 -7.42 -4.66 -2.38
CA PHE A 87 -6.92 -3.30 -2.57
C PHE A 87 -5.73 -2.98 -1.65
N ALA A 88 -5.75 -3.43 -0.40
CA ALA A 88 -4.63 -3.28 0.52
C ALA A 88 -3.36 -3.96 0.00
N ALA A 89 -3.47 -5.12 -0.67
CA ALA A 89 -2.32 -5.77 -1.30
C ALA A 89 -1.72 -4.94 -2.46
N ILE A 90 -2.57 -4.23 -3.23
CA ILE A 90 -2.11 -3.29 -4.26
C ILE A 90 -1.37 -2.11 -3.59
N LEU A 91 -1.97 -1.50 -2.57
CA LEU A 91 -1.37 -0.38 -1.85
C LEU A 91 -0.05 -0.77 -1.19
N GLU A 92 0.02 -1.93 -0.53
CA GLU A 92 1.24 -2.43 0.10
C GLU A 92 2.42 -2.43 -0.87
N ALA A 93 2.22 -3.03 -2.06
CA ALA A 93 3.26 -3.09 -3.09
C ALA A 93 3.53 -1.74 -3.77
N LEU A 94 2.52 -0.89 -3.91
CA LEU A 94 2.69 0.47 -4.44
C LEU A 94 3.58 1.32 -3.53
N LEU A 95 3.23 1.37 -2.23
CA LEU A 95 3.96 2.15 -1.24
C LEU A 95 5.39 1.62 -1.07
N GLU A 96 5.57 0.29 -1.05
CA GLU A 96 6.90 -0.33 -1.04
C GLU A 96 7.72 0.06 -2.27
N GLY A 97 7.12 -0.04 -3.48
CA GLY A 97 7.80 0.30 -4.73
C GLY A 97 8.27 1.76 -4.76
N TRP A 98 7.47 2.69 -4.24
CA TRP A 98 7.88 4.08 -4.09
C TRP A 98 9.02 4.26 -3.09
N LEU A 99 9.02 3.57 -1.95
CA LEU A 99 10.13 3.65 -0.98
C LEU A 99 11.44 3.07 -1.54
N MET A 100 11.36 1.97 -2.29
CA MET A 100 12.53 1.37 -2.94
C MET A 100 13.18 2.32 -3.95
N GLN A 101 12.42 3.23 -4.56
CA GLN A 101 12.94 4.26 -5.46
C GLN A 101 13.67 5.39 -4.72
N GLN A 102 13.31 5.67 -3.47
CA GLN A 102 13.96 6.69 -2.64
C GLN A 102 15.32 6.23 -2.13
N ALA A 103 15.33 5.04 -1.53
CA ALA A 103 16.53 4.40 -1.03
C ALA A 103 16.30 2.90 -0.91
N ALA A 104 16.85 2.13 -1.85
CA ALA A 104 16.82 0.68 -1.78
C ALA A 104 17.57 0.22 -0.50
N ARG A 105 16.80 -0.27 0.48
CA ARG A 105 17.31 -0.83 1.73
C ARG A 105 16.98 -2.32 1.77
N PRO A 106 17.97 -3.20 1.55
CA PRO A 106 17.74 -4.63 1.58
C PRO A 106 17.14 -5.09 2.91
N GLY A 107 16.15 -5.96 2.83
CA GLY A 107 15.54 -6.60 4.00
C GLY A 107 14.52 -5.74 4.74
N LEU A 108 14.05 -4.61 4.18
CA LEU A 108 12.83 -3.95 4.64
C LEU A 108 11.65 -4.35 3.73
N SER A 109 10.47 -4.51 4.32
CA SER A 109 9.24 -4.79 3.57
C SER A 109 8.05 -3.99 4.11
N MET A 110 7.14 -3.61 3.22
CA MET A 110 5.85 -3.04 3.60
C MET A 110 4.86 -4.15 3.94
N ARG A 111 4.13 -4.03 5.04
CA ARG A 111 3.06 -4.95 5.44
C ARG A 111 1.86 -4.23 6.01
N LEU A 112 0.65 -4.62 5.60
CA LEU A 112 -0.58 -4.25 6.30
C LEU A 112 -0.57 -4.90 7.69
N VAL A 113 -0.71 -4.09 8.74
CA VAL A 113 -0.68 -4.57 10.14
C VAL A 113 -1.97 -4.32 10.90
N GLU A 114 -2.72 -3.30 10.51
CA GLU A 114 -4.00 -2.99 11.12
C GLU A 114 -4.99 -2.47 10.08
N ARG A 115 -6.25 -2.86 10.27
CA ARG A 115 -7.40 -2.23 9.65
C ARG A 115 -8.18 -1.62 10.79
N GLY A 116 -8.35 -0.30 10.76
CA GLY A 116 -9.13 0.37 11.80
C GLY A 116 -10.58 -0.09 11.80
N ASN A 117 -11.37 0.50 12.69
CA ASN A 117 -12.80 0.24 12.78
C ASN A 117 -13.60 1.45 12.27
N GLY A 118 -14.78 1.20 11.71
CA GLY A 118 -15.70 2.24 11.24
C GLY A 118 -16.07 2.11 9.75
N PRO A 119 -16.87 3.06 9.23
CA PRO A 119 -17.36 3.02 7.84
C PRO A 119 -16.26 3.28 6.79
N TYR A 120 -15.18 3.96 7.19
CA TYR A 120 -13.98 4.21 6.39
C TYR A 120 -12.74 3.96 7.24
N PRO A 121 -12.45 2.69 7.57
CA PRO A 121 -11.39 2.39 8.49
C PRO A 121 -10.03 2.70 7.85
N PRO A 122 -9.09 3.32 8.58
CA PRO A 122 -7.73 3.48 8.08
C PRO A 122 -7.10 2.12 7.76
N LEU A 123 -6.28 2.09 6.72
CA LEU A 123 -5.36 0.98 6.47
C LEU A 123 -3.99 1.39 7.00
N VAL A 124 -3.46 0.63 7.96
CA VAL A 124 -2.17 0.91 8.57
C VAL A 124 -1.16 -0.09 8.05
N PHE A 125 -0.11 0.44 7.43
CA PHE A 125 1.01 -0.35 6.94
C PHE A 125 2.27 -0.02 7.73
N ARG A 126 3.14 -1.03 7.89
CA ARG A 126 4.46 -0.89 8.50
C ARG A 126 5.54 -1.23 7.50
N TYR A 127 6.54 -0.37 7.40
CA TYR A 127 7.78 -0.62 6.67
C TYR A 127 8.90 -0.91 7.66
N GLU A 128 9.23 -2.19 7.80
CA GLU A 128 10.19 -2.68 8.80
C GLU A 128 10.96 -3.90 8.28
N ARG A 129 11.90 -4.41 9.08
CA ARG A 129 12.76 -5.52 8.65
C ARG A 129 11.95 -6.80 8.43
N SER A 130 12.06 -7.39 7.24
CA SER A 130 11.41 -8.66 6.92
C SER A 130 11.96 -9.77 7.83
N GLY A 131 11.09 -10.38 8.64
CA GLY A 131 11.43 -11.54 9.47
C GLY A 131 11.87 -11.23 10.91
N SER A 132 11.34 -10.18 11.53
CA SER A 132 11.41 -9.99 12.99
C SER A 132 10.42 -10.90 13.74
#